data_AF-A0A526TBG6-F1
#
_entry.id   AF-A0A526TBG6-F1
#
_cell.length_a   1.000
_cell.length_b   1.000
_cell.length_c   1.000
_cell.angle_alpha   90.00
_cell.angle_beta   90.00
_cell.angle_gamma   90.00
#
_symmetry.space_group_name_H-M   'P 1'
#
loop_
_entity.id
_entity.type
_entity.pdbx_description
1 polymer ?
#
loop_
_entity_poly.entity_id
_entity_poly.type
_entity_poly.pdbx_seq_one_letter_code
_entity_poly.pdbx_strand_id
1 'polypeptide(L)'
;MMVAETAADVAAREALLDRAMGPKRRKKSSEKLRRGRRPSEGLAFVARDASGGVAGTVRLWDVRLGEGGAAVLLLGPLAVDPSLKNAGIGS
;
A
#
# COMPACT_ATOMS: atom_id res chain seq x y z
N MET A 1 7.06 -13.31 4.79
CA MET A 1 6.24 -13.13 6.01
C MET A 1 5.49 -11.80 5.93
N MET A 2 4.21 -11.74 6.31
CA MET A 2 3.45 -10.48 6.36
C MET A 2 3.42 -9.93 7.78
N VAL A 3 3.72 -8.65 7.94
CA VAL A 3 3.76 -7.97 9.25
C VAL A 3 3.14 -6.58 9.15
N ALA A 4 2.78 -6.01 10.31
CA ALA A 4 2.38 -4.62 10.40
C ALA A 4 3.52 -3.70 9.91
N GLU A 5 3.15 -2.67 9.16
CA GLU A 5 4.10 -1.67 8.71
C GLU A 5 4.57 -0.81 9.89
N THR A 6 5.87 -0.49 9.90
CA THR A 6 6.49 0.43 10.85
C THR A 6 7.03 1.68 10.14
N ALA A 7 7.40 2.71 10.92
CA ALA A 7 8.04 3.91 10.36
C ALA A 7 9.34 3.60 9.60
N ALA A 8 10.08 2.55 10.00
CA ALA A 8 11.31 2.13 9.33
C ALA A 8 11.06 1.60 7.90
N ASP A 9 9.85 1.13 7.60
CA ASP A 9 9.52 0.56 6.29
C ASP A 9 9.18 1.62 5.24
N VAL A 10 8.99 2.88 5.64
CA VAL A 10 8.50 3.95 4.75
C VAL A 10 9.39 4.13 3.52
N ALA A 11 10.72 4.18 3.70
CA ALA A 11 11.65 4.36 2.59
C ALA A 11 11.63 3.16 1.62
N ALA A 12 11.72 1.93 2.15
CA ALA A 12 11.70 0.72 1.35
C ALA A 12 10.37 0.53 0.60
N ARG A 13 9.25 0.85 1.25
CA ARG A 13 7.91 0.83 0.65
C ARG A 13 7.78 1.84 -0.48
N GLU A 14 8.20 3.09 -0.30
CA GLU A 14 8.09 4.09 -1.38
C GLU A 14 8.96 3.68 -2.59
N ALA A 15 10.16 3.12 -2.35
CA ALA A 15 11.00 2.58 -3.41
C ALA A 15 10.32 1.40 -4.15
N LEU A 16 9.68 0.49 -3.42
CA LEU A 16 8.87 -0.59 -4.00
C LEU A 16 7.75 -0.03 -4.88
N LEU A 17 7.01 0.97 -4.38
CA LEU A 17 5.90 1.59 -5.12
C LEU A 17 6.38 2.26 -6.41
N ASP A 18 7.54 2.92 -6.39
CA ASP A 18 8.13 3.54 -7.57
C ASP A 18 8.49 2.49 -8.62
N ARG A 19 9.11 1.37 -8.22
CA ARG A 19 9.42 0.25 -9.13
C ARG A 19 8.16 -0.41 -9.69
N ALA A 20 7.15 -0.65 -8.85
CA ALA A 20 5.96 -1.43 -9.22
C ALA A 20 4.92 -0.62 -10.02
N MET A 21 4.79 0.69 -9.75
CA MET A 21 3.71 1.52 -10.32
C MET A 21 4.22 2.62 -11.25
N GLY A 22 5.53 2.88 -11.29
CA GLY A 22 6.16 3.88 -12.12
C GLY A 22 5.98 5.33 -11.63
N PRO A 23 6.66 6.29 -12.30
CA PRO A 23 6.83 7.66 -11.80
C PRO A 23 5.53 8.48 -11.79
N LYS A 24 4.53 8.08 -12.58
CA LYS A 24 3.22 8.78 -12.63
C LYS A 24 2.24 8.29 -11.56
N ARG A 25 2.60 7.35 -10.68
CA ARG A 25 1.68 6.79 -9.67
C ARG A 25 0.99 7.87 -8.83
N ARG A 26 1.71 8.94 -8.47
CA ARG A 26 1.24 10.08 -7.68
C ARG A 26 0.14 10.92 -8.33
N LYS A 27 -0.11 10.74 -9.63
CA LYS A 27 -1.19 11.41 -10.38
C LYS A 27 -2.53 10.66 -10.31
N LYS A 28 -2.55 9.41 -9.81
CA LYS A 28 -3.79 8.62 -9.71
C LYS A 28 -4.78 9.26 -8.74
N SER A 29 -6.08 9.20 -9.06
CA SER A 29 -7.15 9.73 -8.20
C SER A 29 -7.12 9.13 -6.79
N SER A 30 -6.77 7.85 -6.65
CA SER A 30 -6.62 7.21 -5.35
C SER A 30 -5.51 7.84 -4.50
N GLU A 31 -4.43 8.37 -5.09
CA GLU A 31 -3.40 9.10 -4.32
C GLU A 31 -3.93 10.44 -3.82
N LYS A 32 -4.83 11.09 -4.57
CA LYS A 32 -5.48 12.32 -4.11
C LYS A 32 -6.30 12.07 -2.84
N LEU A 33 -7.02 10.96 -2.76
CA LEU A 33 -7.81 10.57 -1.58
C LEU A 33 -6.96 10.23 -0.34
N ARG A 34 -5.67 9.94 -0.53
CA ARG A 34 -4.74 9.47 0.51
C ARG A 34 -3.77 10.55 0.99
N ARG A 35 -3.60 11.63 0.22
CA ARG A 35 -2.64 12.70 0.50
C ARG A 35 -2.91 13.36 1.86
N GLY A 36 -1.86 13.47 2.68
CA GLY A 36 -1.94 14.12 3.99
C GLY A 36 -2.72 13.33 5.05
N ARG A 37 -3.12 12.10 4.74
CA ARG A 37 -3.89 11.24 5.65
C ARG A 37 -3.03 10.07 6.14
N ARG A 38 -3.49 9.43 7.20
CA ARG A 38 -2.95 8.15 7.67
C ARG A 38 -3.80 6.99 7.12
N PRO A 39 -3.19 5.82 6.87
CA PRO A 39 -3.97 4.61 6.65
C PRO A 39 -4.85 4.32 7.87
N SER A 40 -5.90 3.53 7.65
CA SER A 40 -6.78 3.06 8.72
C SER A 40 -5.98 2.32 9.78
N GLU A 41 -6.39 2.49 11.04
CA GLU A 41 -5.69 1.93 12.18
C GLU A 41 -5.53 0.41 12.05
N GLY A 42 -4.31 -0.09 12.25
CA GLY A 42 -3.99 -1.50 12.13
C GLY A 42 -4.04 -2.08 10.71
N LEU A 43 -4.31 -1.27 9.68
CA LEU A 43 -4.53 -1.74 8.30
C LEU A 43 -3.44 -1.25 7.33
N ALA A 44 -2.19 -1.32 7.77
CA ALA A 44 -1.00 -1.08 6.96
C ALA A 44 -0.02 -2.24 7.15
N PHE A 45 0.33 -2.91 6.06
CA PHE A 45 1.12 -4.13 6.08
C PHE A 45 2.24 -4.10 5.05
N VAL A 46 3.32 -4.81 5.38
CA VAL A 46 4.41 -5.13 4.47
C VAL A 46 4.64 -6.64 4.42
N ALA A 47 4.94 -7.15 3.23
CA ALA A 47 5.43 -8.49 3.03
C ALA A 47 6.95 -8.44 2.95
N ARG A 48 7.63 -9.25 3.75
CA ARG A 48 9.09 -9.41 3.74
C ARG A 48 9.52 -10.67 3.00
N ASP A 49 10.59 -10.55 2.22
CA ASP A 49 11.32 -11.69 1.64
C ASP A 49 12.25 -12.38 2.67
N ALA A 50 12.99 -13.38 2.21
CA ALA A 50 13.92 -14.15 3.05
C ALA A 50 15.11 -13.33 3.58
N SER A 51 15.46 -12.22 2.92
CA SER A 51 16.50 -11.28 3.37
C SER A 51 15.98 -10.23 4.36
N GLY A 52 14.66 -10.23 4.61
CA GLY A 52 13.99 -9.22 5.43
C GLY A 52 13.61 -7.95 4.67
N GLY A 53 13.87 -7.88 3.36
CA GLY A 53 13.52 -6.76 2.49
C GLY A 53 12.02 -6.66 2.23
N VAL A 54 11.51 -5.45 1.98
CA VAL A 54 10.09 -5.21 1.65
C VAL A 54 9.81 -5.65 0.22
N ALA A 55 9.18 -6.82 0.08
CA ALA A 55 8.78 -7.45 -1.17
C ALA A 55 7.34 -7.12 -1.59
N GLY A 56 6.52 -6.62 -0.66
CA GLY A 56 5.14 -6.23 -0.93
C GLY A 56 4.61 -5.24 0.09
N THR A 57 3.55 -4.52 -0.26
CA THR A 57 2.86 -3.60 0.65
C THR A 57 1.37 -3.54 0.33
N VAL A 58 0.56 -3.39 1.38
CA VAL A 58 -0.86 -3.07 1.26
C VAL A 58 -1.26 -2.11 2.38
N ARG A 59 -2.06 -1.11 2.04
CA ARG A 59 -2.71 -0.21 3.01
C ARG A 59 -4.19 -0.06 2.69
N LEU A 60 -4.99 0.14 3.73
CA LEU A 60 -6.42 0.47 3.61
C LEU A 60 -6.68 1.85 4.23
N TRP A 61 -7.74 2.51 3.74
CA TRP A 61 -8.07 3.88 4.12
C TRP A 61 -9.56 4.04 4.31
N ASP A 62 -9.97 4.64 5.42
CA ASP A 62 -11.37 4.98 5.65
C ASP A 62 -11.81 6.02 4.63
N VAL A 63 -12.91 5.77 3.93
CA VAL A 63 -13.53 6.74 3.03
C VAL A 63 -15.04 6.69 3.18
N ARG A 64 -15.74 7.72 2.68
CA ARG A 64 -17.20 7.79 2.70
C ARG A 64 -17.73 7.95 1.29
N LEU A 65 -18.79 7.21 0.96
CA LEU A 65 -19.44 7.26 -0.35
C LEU A 65 -20.40 8.46 -0.44
N GLY A 66 -19.86 9.65 -0.72
CA GLY A 66 -20.66 10.88 -0.77
C GLY A 66 -21.14 11.36 0.60
N GLU A 67 -21.88 12.47 0.61
CA GLU A 67 -22.50 12.99 1.83
C GLU A 67 -23.59 12.02 2.33
N GLY A 68 -23.58 11.71 3.63
CA GLY A 68 -24.54 10.76 4.20
C GLY A 68 -24.32 9.28 3.86
N GLY A 69 -23.53 8.92 2.84
CA GLY A 69 -23.37 7.53 2.42
C GLY A 69 -22.50 6.64 3.31
N ALA A 70 -22.35 5.37 2.93
CA ALA A 70 -21.68 4.35 3.75
C ALA A 70 -20.19 4.65 4.00
N ALA A 71 -19.71 4.29 5.18
CA ALA A 71 -18.28 4.22 5.49
C ALA A 71 -17.70 2.93 4.92
N VAL A 72 -16.62 3.03 4.14
CA VAL A 72 -15.99 1.90 3.46
C VAL A 72 -14.47 2.03 3.50
N LEU A 73 -13.76 0.93 3.21
CA LEU A 73 -12.30 0.92 3.09
C LEU A 73 -11.88 0.99 1.63
N LEU A 74 -11.04 1.97 1.32
CA LEU A 74 -10.32 2.05 0.05
C LEU A 74 -9.03 1.23 0.15
N LEU A 75 -8.93 0.17 -0.65
CA LEU A 75 -7.70 -0.59 -0.82
C LEU A 75 -6.70 0.22 -1.64
N GLY A 76 -5.49 0.42 -1.10
CA GLY A 76 -4.35 0.91 -1.88
C GLY A 76 -3.42 1.82 -1.11
N PRO A 77 -2.12 1.84 -1.44
CA PRO A 77 -1.55 1.12 -2.57
C PRO A 77 -1.37 -0.36 -2.22
N LEU A 78 -1.62 -1.24 -3.19
CA LEU A 78 -1.27 -2.66 -3.16
C LEU A 78 -0.20 -2.87 -4.23
N ALA A 79 0.97 -3.34 -3.82
CA ALA A 79 2.08 -3.63 -4.73
C ALA A 79 2.90 -4.80 -4.23
N VAL A 80 3.45 -5.54 -5.21
CA VAL A 80 4.44 -6.60 -5.02
C VAL A 80 5.64 -6.26 -5.89
N ASP A 81 6.84 -6.66 -5.45
CA ASP A 81 8.05 -6.47 -6.23
C ASP A 81 7.86 -7.13 -7.62
N PRO A 82 8.13 -6.42 -8.73
CA PRO A 82 7.91 -6.94 -10.07
C PRO A 82 8.63 -8.27 -10.36
N SER A 83 9.76 -8.54 -9.69
CA SER A 83 10.49 -9.81 -9.81
C SER A 83 9.77 -11.00 -9.17
N LEU A 84 8.79 -10.75 -8.31
CA LEU A 84 8.01 -11.75 -7.56
C LEU A 84 6.55 -11.82 -8.02
N LYS A 85 6.25 -11.37 -9.24
CA LYS A 85 4.91 -11.49 -9.82
C LYS A 85 4.46 -12.96 -9.87
N ASN A 86 3.17 -13.19 -9.67
CA ASN A 86 2.52 -14.50 -9.66
C ASN A 86 2.96 -15.45 -8.52
N ALA A 87 3.66 -14.95 -7.50
CA ALA A 87 4.04 -15.74 -6.32
C ALA A 87 2.95 -15.77 -5.21
N GLY A 88 1.72 -15.33 -5.50
CA GLY A 88 0.62 -15.30 -4.53
C GLY A 88 0.72 -14.23 -3.42
N ILE A 89 1.68 -13.30 -3.51
CA ILE A 89 1.89 -12.27 -2.46
C ILE A 89 0.76 -11.22 -2.43
N GLY A 90 0.10 -10.99 -3.57
CA GLY A 90 -0.97 -10.00 -3.71
C GLY A 90 -2.35 -10.57 -4.03
N SER A 91 -2.51 -11.90 -3.93
CA SER A 91 -3.78 -12.62 -4.18
C SER A 91 -4.64 -12.72 -2.94
#